data_AF-A0A3A3FX83-F1
#
_entry.id   AF-A0A3A3FX83-F1
#
_cell.length_a   1.000
_cell.length_b   1.000
_cell.length_c   1.000
_cell.angle_alpha   90.00
_cell.angle_beta   90.00
_cell.angle_gamma   90.00
#
_symmetry.space_group_name_H-M   'P 1'
#
loop_
_entity.id
_entity.type
_entity.pdbx_description
1 polymer ?
#
loop_
_entity_poly.entity_id
_entity_poly.type
_entity_poly.pdbx_seq_one_letter_code
_entity_poly.pdbx_strand_id
1 'polypeptide(L)'
;MSDRPNGQDLLLTAREELMKRLLPALPAELRYSALMVANAMAIAARELDAGQSGDLRELAGLQQLLPGEATAEAPVDGELLQHALTGYRKELCAQIRVGNFDAGKPSHQELLRHLAENVSHKLTLSNPRLLSSRSAK
;
A
#
# COMPACT_ATOMS: atom_id res chain seq x y z
N MET A 1 19.31 -11.91 17.67
CA MET A 1 18.34 -11.01 18.34
C MET A 1 18.91 -9.61 18.28
N SER A 2 18.38 -8.74 17.42
CA SER A 2 18.76 -7.33 17.43
C SER A 2 18.04 -6.67 18.60
N ASP A 3 18.77 -6.33 19.66
CA ASP A 3 18.29 -5.63 20.87
C ASP A 3 17.88 -4.16 20.63
N ARG A 4 17.67 -3.76 19.37
CA ARG A 4 17.36 -2.38 19.00
C ARG A 4 15.94 -2.30 18.43
N PRO A 5 15.14 -1.30 18.85
CA PRO A 5 13.84 -1.05 18.25
C PRO A 5 14.02 -0.88 16.73
N ASN A 6 13.19 -1.56 15.96
CA ASN A 6 13.19 -1.41 14.52
C ASN A 6 12.58 -0.03 14.14
N GLY A 7 12.63 0.35 12.85
CA GLY A 7 12.11 1.65 12.41
C GLY A 7 10.61 1.86 12.71
N GLN A 8 9.82 0.80 12.70
CA GLN A 8 8.40 0.83 13.07
C GLN A 8 8.23 1.12 14.57
N ASP A 9 8.97 0.43 15.44
CA ASP A 9 8.93 0.63 16.89
C ASP A 9 9.28 2.07 17.27
N LEU A 10 10.28 2.65 16.60
CA LEU A 10 10.68 4.05 16.79
C LEU A 10 9.56 5.03 16.40
N LEU A 11 8.90 4.81 15.25
CA LEU A 11 7.79 5.64 14.80
C LEU A 11 6.58 5.52 15.73
N LEU A 12 6.25 4.32 16.21
CA LEU A 12 5.17 4.10 17.15
C LEU A 12 5.43 4.80 18.49
N THR A 13 6.64 4.66 19.02
CA THR A 13 7.07 5.29 20.27
C THR A 13 7.02 6.82 20.16
N ALA A 14 7.61 7.39 19.10
CA ALA A 14 7.62 8.83 18.91
C ALA A 14 6.20 9.40 18.71
N ARG A 15 5.31 8.66 18.03
CA ARG A 15 3.91 9.04 17.87
C ARG A 15 3.17 9.02 19.22
N GLU A 16 3.44 8.03 20.05
CA GLU A 16 2.84 7.93 21.38
C GLU A 16 3.25 9.11 22.27
N GLU A 17 4.52 9.46 22.32
CA GLU A 17 5.04 10.63 23.05
C GLU A 17 4.43 11.94 22.52
N LEU A 18 4.36 12.09 21.19
CA LEU A 18 3.71 13.24 20.55
C LEU A 18 2.24 13.37 20.98
N MET A 19 1.48 12.28 20.99
CA MET A 19 0.06 12.30 21.32
C MET A 19 -0.21 12.47 22.82
N LYS A 20 0.57 11.81 23.68
CA LYS A 20 0.32 11.77 25.13
C LYS A 20 0.89 12.95 25.88
N ARG A 21 2.06 13.48 25.47
CA ARG A 21 2.79 14.49 26.23
C ARG A 21 2.90 15.82 25.50
N LEU A 22 3.23 15.80 24.21
CA LEU A 22 3.46 17.04 23.47
C LEU A 22 2.16 17.70 23.03
N LEU A 23 1.22 16.95 22.44
CA LEU A 23 -0.04 17.49 21.91
C LEU A 23 -0.87 18.26 22.96
N PRO A 24 -1.02 17.80 24.22
CA PRO A 24 -1.72 18.56 25.24
C PRO A 24 -1.00 19.86 25.67
N ALA A 25 0.32 19.92 25.50
CA ALA A 25 1.14 21.08 25.86
C ALA A 25 1.31 22.10 24.72
N LEU A 26 0.86 21.77 23.50
CA LEU A 26 0.98 22.65 22.35
C LEU A 26 -0.10 23.75 22.32
N PRO A 27 0.24 24.97 21.85
CA PRO A 27 -0.73 26.01 21.49
C PRO A 27 -1.78 25.49 20.52
N ALA A 28 -2.99 26.06 20.59
CA ALA A 28 -4.14 25.60 19.82
C ALA A 28 -3.88 25.59 18.30
N GLU A 29 -3.21 26.62 17.78
CA GLU A 29 -2.82 26.75 16.38
C GLU A 29 -1.91 25.62 15.86
N LEU A 30 -1.13 24.97 16.73
CA LEU A 30 -0.22 23.88 16.35
C LEU A 30 -0.84 22.49 16.48
N ARG A 31 -2.01 22.37 17.11
CA ARG A 31 -2.64 21.06 17.38
C ARG A 31 -2.99 20.31 16.11
N TYR A 32 -3.48 21.01 15.09
CA TYR A 32 -3.77 20.39 13.79
C TYR A 32 -2.51 19.81 13.14
N SER A 33 -1.43 20.61 13.10
CA SER A 33 -0.14 20.17 12.54
C SER A 33 0.42 18.96 13.29
N ALA A 34 0.33 18.95 14.62
CA ALA A 34 0.77 17.81 15.44
C ALA A 34 -0.07 16.54 15.18
N LEU A 35 -1.39 16.67 14.99
CA LEU A 35 -2.25 15.54 14.60
C LEU A 35 -1.91 15.02 13.19
N MET A 36 -1.61 15.92 12.24
CA MET A 36 -1.17 15.55 10.89
C MET A 36 0.16 14.76 10.94
N VAL A 37 1.13 15.23 11.73
CA VAL A 37 2.40 14.51 11.95
C VAL A 37 2.15 13.13 12.56
N ALA A 38 1.33 13.04 13.61
CA ALA A 38 0.99 11.76 14.24
C ALA A 38 0.30 10.78 13.27
N ASN A 39 -0.48 11.28 12.31
CA ASN A 39 -1.07 10.46 11.26
C ASN A 39 -0.02 9.96 10.25
N ALA A 40 0.87 10.83 9.80
CA ALA A 40 1.96 10.47 8.89
C ALA A 40 2.86 9.38 9.50
N MET A 41 3.23 9.52 10.78
CA MET A 41 4.01 8.50 11.51
C MET A 41 3.29 7.16 11.58
N ALA A 42 1.96 7.16 11.77
CA ALA A 42 1.18 5.94 11.80
C ALA A 42 1.13 5.24 10.44
N ILE A 43 1.09 6.01 9.34
CA ILE A 43 1.15 5.47 7.97
C ILE A 43 2.52 4.84 7.73
N ALA A 44 3.61 5.57 8.00
CA ALA A 44 4.97 5.08 7.81
C ALA A 44 5.26 3.81 8.65
N ALA A 45 4.76 3.73 9.89
CA ALA A 45 4.89 2.52 10.71
C ALA A 45 4.20 1.30 10.06
N ARG A 46 3.01 1.47 9.46
CA ARG A 46 2.31 0.40 8.74
C ARG A 46 3.00 0.01 7.44
N GLU A 47 3.60 0.96 6.73
CA GLU A 47 4.39 0.66 5.53
C GLU A 47 5.63 -0.17 5.86
N LEU A 48 6.32 0.13 6.97
CA LEU A 48 7.44 -0.66 7.45
C LEU A 48 7.03 -2.08 7.89
N ASP A 49 5.88 -2.20 8.56
CA ASP A 49 5.31 -3.50 8.99
C ASP A 49 4.93 -4.38 7.80
N ALA A 50 4.26 -3.79 6.81
CA ALA A 50 3.83 -4.50 5.61
C ALA A 50 5.00 -4.90 4.72
N GLY A 51 6.10 -4.14 4.75
CA GLY A 51 7.28 -4.36 3.92
C GLY A 51 6.89 -4.44 2.43
N GLN A 52 7.49 -5.39 1.71
CA GLN A 52 7.21 -5.63 0.28
C GLN A 52 5.95 -6.47 0.02
N SER A 53 5.19 -6.87 1.06
CA SER A 53 4.07 -7.83 0.92
C SER A 53 2.99 -7.34 -0.05
N GLY A 54 2.73 -6.03 -0.06
CA GLY A 54 1.76 -5.42 -0.97
C GLY A 54 2.22 -5.45 -2.42
N ASP A 55 3.47 -5.08 -2.65
CA ASP A 55 4.09 -5.03 -3.97
C ASP A 55 4.22 -6.44 -4.57
N LEU A 56 4.60 -7.44 -3.76
CA LEU A 56 4.66 -8.85 -4.17
C LEU A 56 3.28 -9.40 -4.53
N ARG A 57 2.24 -9.05 -3.76
CA ARG A 57 0.86 -9.44 -4.08
C ARG A 57 0.37 -8.79 -5.37
N GLU A 58 0.68 -7.49 -5.57
CA GLU A 58 0.35 -6.80 -6.81
C GLU A 58 1.04 -7.46 -8.01
N LEU A 59 2.34 -7.77 -7.89
CA LEU A 59 3.11 -8.44 -8.93
C LEU A 59 2.49 -9.79 -9.30
N ALA A 60 2.16 -10.62 -8.31
CA ALA A 60 1.52 -11.92 -8.54
C ALA A 60 0.17 -11.79 -9.27
N GLY A 61 -0.65 -10.80 -8.89
CA GLY A 61 -1.92 -10.54 -9.57
C GLY A 61 -1.75 -10.04 -11.01
N LEU A 62 -0.73 -9.20 -11.25
CA LEU A 62 -0.41 -8.73 -12.59
C LEU A 62 0.12 -9.85 -13.49
N GLN A 63 0.95 -10.75 -12.97
CA GLN A 63 1.43 -11.93 -13.68
C GLN A 63 0.30 -12.89 -14.09
N GLN A 64 -0.75 -13.00 -13.27
CA GLN A 64 -1.93 -13.80 -13.61
C GLN A 64 -2.77 -13.16 -14.73
N LEU A 65 -2.93 -11.83 -14.71
CA LEU A 65 -3.71 -11.10 -15.72
C LEU A 65 -2.98 -10.95 -17.06
N LEU A 66 -1.66 -10.87 -17.01
CA LEU A 66 -0.78 -10.63 -18.15
C LEU A 66 0.27 -11.73 -18.17
N PRO A 67 -0.05 -12.94 -18.65
CA PRO A 67 0.92 -14.01 -18.82
C PRO A 67 1.94 -13.60 -19.89
N GLY A 68 3.01 -12.91 -19.48
CA GLY A 68 4.21 -12.66 -20.26
C GLY A 68 5.31 -13.68 -19.93
N GLU A 69 6.53 -13.45 -20.42
CA GLU A 69 7.72 -14.19 -19.98
C GLU A 69 7.95 -13.92 -18.49
N ALA A 70 7.31 -14.73 -17.64
CA ALA A 70 7.48 -14.66 -16.20
C ALA A 70 8.94 -15.00 -15.88
N THR A 71 9.66 -14.04 -15.28
CA THR A 71 10.80 -14.41 -14.46
C THR A 71 10.29 -15.32 -13.34
N ALA A 72 10.82 -16.54 -13.27
CA ALA A 72 10.34 -17.61 -12.39
C ALA A 72 10.48 -17.30 -10.89
N GLU A 73 11.16 -16.20 -10.53
CA GLU A 73 11.41 -15.80 -9.16
C GLU A 73 10.95 -14.35 -8.91
N ALA A 74 10.27 -14.16 -7.78
CA ALA A 74 9.90 -12.83 -7.32
C ALA A 74 11.16 -12.05 -6.91
N PRO A 75 11.34 -10.79 -7.34
CA PRO A 75 12.48 -9.99 -6.92
C PRO A 75 12.49 -9.82 -5.40
N VAL A 76 13.61 -10.16 -4.75
CA VAL A 76 13.82 -9.97 -3.30
C VAL A 76 14.24 -8.52 -2.99
N ASP A 77 14.83 -7.86 -3.98
CA ASP A 77 15.25 -6.46 -3.89
C ASP A 77 14.08 -5.51 -4.20
N GLY A 78 13.91 -4.48 -3.37
CA GLY A 78 12.80 -3.54 -3.49
C GLY A 78 12.86 -2.68 -4.76
N GLU A 79 14.04 -2.30 -5.24
CA GLU A 79 14.20 -1.54 -6.47
C GLU A 79 13.87 -2.41 -7.69
N LEU A 80 14.34 -3.66 -7.71
CA LEU A 80 14.01 -4.61 -8.76
C LEU A 80 12.51 -4.92 -8.79
N LEU A 81 11.88 -5.07 -7.62
CA LEU A 81 10.44 -5.26 -7.49
C LEU A 81 9.66 -4.07 -8.07
N GLN A 82 10.05 -2.84 -7.73
CA GLN A 82 9.42 -1.62 -8.25
C GLN A 82 9.62 -1.47 -9.77
N HIS A 83 10.79 -1.86 -10.29
CA HIS A 83 11.05 -1.87 -11.73
C HIS A 83 10.12 -2.86 -12.45
N ALA A 84 10.00 -4.09 -11.94
CA ALA A 84 9.10 -5.11 -12.49
C ALA A 84 7.63 -4.64 -12.46
N LEU A 85 7.15 -4.12 -11.34
CA LEU A 85 5.80 -3.56 -11.21
C LEU A 85 5.55 -2.44 -12.22
N THR A 86 6.53 -1.56 -12.44
CA THR A 86 6.42 -0.49 -13.44
C THR A 86 6.24 -1.04 -14.84
N GLY A 87 6.95 -2.12 -15.20
CA GLY A 87 6.77 -2.84 -16.46
C GLY A 87 5.35 -3.40 -16.63
N TYR A 88 4.90 -4.20 -15.67
CA TYR A 88 3.57 -4.81 -15.72
C TYR A 88 2.42 -3.78 -15.71
N ARG A 89 2.54 -2.70 -14.94
CA ARG A 89 1.54 -1.60 -14.93
C ARG A 89 1.45 -0.91 -16.30
N LYS A 90 2.58 -0.70 -16.98
CA LYS A 90 2.60 -0.12 -18.33
C LYS A 90 1.92 -1.04 -19.34
N GLU A 91 2.22 -2.33 -19.27
CA GLU A 91 1.59 -3.34 -20.13
C GLU A 91 0.07 -3.42 -19.88
N LEU A 92 -0.34 -3.45 -18.60
CA LEU A 92 -1.76 -3.43 -18.24
C LEU A 92 -2.48 -2.22 -18.83
N CYS A 93 -1.91 -1.03 -18.69
CA CYS A 93 -2.45 0.18 -19.29
C CYS A 93 -2.56 0.08 -20.82
N ALA A 94 -1.60 -0.54 -21.50
CA ALA A 94 -1.66 -0.74 -22.94
C ALA A 94 -2.81 -1.69 -23.32
N GLN A 95 -2.94 -2.82 -22.61
CA GLN A 95 -3.99 -3.82 -22.83
C GLN A 95 -5.41 -3.28 -22.55
N ILE A 96 -5.56 -2.44 -21.53
CA ILE A 96 -6.82 -1.72 -21.25
C ILE A 96 -7.17 -0.79 -22.41
N ARG A 97 -6.20 -0.01 -22.92
CA ARG A 97 -6.46 0.95 -24.01
C ARG A 97 -6.86 0.30 -25.33
N VAL A 98 -6.38 -0.90 -25.61
CA VAL A 98 -6.77 -1.66 -26.82
C VAL A 98 -8.08 -2.46 -26.65
N GLY A 99 -8.73 -2.35 -25.48
CA GLY A 99 -10.03 -2.97 -25.23
C GLY A 99 -9.99 -4.46 -24.86
N ASN A 100 -8.81 -5.00 -24.51
CA ASN A 100 -8.68 -6.42 -24.16
C ASN A 100 -9.34 -6.77 -22.81
N PHE A 101 -9.69 -5.76 -22.02
CA PHE A 101 -10.45 -5.89 -20.79
C PHE A 101 -11.79 -5.14 -20.83
N ASP A 102 -12.35 -4.89 -22.02
CA ASP A 102 -13.67 -4.23 -22.11
C ASP A 102 -14.80 -5.13 -21.59
N ALA A 103 -15.94 -4.51 -21.28
CA ALA A 103 -17.12 -5.22 -20.81
C ALA A 103 -17.53 -6.33 -21.80
N GLY A 104 -17.73 -7.55 -21.29
CA GLY A 104 -18.02 -8.73 -22.10
C GLY A 104 -16.81 -9.59 -22.47
N LYS A 105 -15.58 -9.11 -22.21
CA LYS A 105 -14.38 -9.95 -22.29
C LYS A 105 -14.29 -10.88 -21.05
N PRO A 106 -13.80 -12.13 -21.20
CA PRO A 106 -13.65 -13.05 -20.07
C PRO A 106 -12.79 -12.49 -18.93
N SER A 107 -11.75 -11.74 -19.27
CA SER A 107 -10.79 -11.15 -18.34
C SER A 107 -11.28 -9.85 -17.66
N HIS A 108 -12.42 -9.29 -18.05
CA HIS A 108 -12.92 -8.02 -17.51
C HIS A 108 -13.16 -8.08 -16.00
N GLN A 109 -13.81 -9.14 -15.52
CA GLN A 109 -14.09 -9.30 -14.09
C GLN A 109 -12.82 -9.56 -13.27
N GLU A 110 -11.85 -10.25 -13.86
CA GLU A 110 -10.56 -10.52 -13.22
C GLU A 110 -9.76 -9.24 -13.05
N LEU A 111 -9.74 -8.37 -14.06
CA LEU A 111 -9.15 -7.05 -13.97
C LEU A 111 -9.78 -6.23 -12.84
N LEU A 112 -11.12 -6.14 -12.81
CA LEU A 112 -11.82 -5.35 -11.79
C LEU A 112 -11.53 -5.86 -10.38
N ARG A 113 -11.50 -7.19 -10.19
CA ARG A 113 -11.15 -7.82 -8.91
C ARG A 113 -9.73 -7.44 -8.48
N HIS A 114 -8.76 -7.60 -9.36
CA HIS A 114 -7.36 -7.23 -9.09
C HIS A 114 -7.22 -5.75 -8.70
N LEU A 115 -7.84 -4.84 -9.46
CA LEU A 115 -7.79 -3.41 -9.17
C LEU A 115 -8.44 -3.08 -7.81
N ALA A 116 -9.57 -3.71 -7.51
CA ALA A 116 -10.27 -3.52 -6.23
C ALA A 116 -9.44 -4.02 -5.04
N GLU A 117 -8.79 -5.19 -5.17
CA GLU A 117 -7.91 -5.76 -4.15
C GLU A 117 -6.69 -4.87 -3.89
N ASN A 118 -6.05 -4.39 -4.96
CA ASN A 118 -4.88 -3.52 -4.88
C ASN A 118 -5.21 -2.18 -4.19
N VAL A 119 -6.32 -1.54 -4.60
CA VAL A 119 -6.80 -0.30 -3.96
C VAL A 119 -7.15 -0.55 -2.50
N SER A 120 -7.84 -1.64 -2.19
CA SER A 120 -8.19 -1.98 -0.80
C SER A 120 -6.94 -2.18 0.06
N HIS A 121 -5.92 -2.85 -0.46
CA HIS A 121 -4.66 -3.03 0.25
C HIS A 121 -3.97 -1.68 0.54
N LYS A 122 -3.86 -0.80 -0.46
CA LYS A 122 -3.29 0.56 -0.30
C LYS A 122 -4.09 1.41 0.69
N LEU A 123 -5.41 1.23 0.73
CA LEU A 123 -6.27 1.90 1.71
C LEU A 123 -6.06 1.39 3.14
N THR A 124 -5.79 0.10 3.34
CA THR A 124 -5.47 -0.42 4.69
C THR A 124 -4.23 0.27 5.29
N LEU A 125 -3.23 0.56 4.45
CA LEU A 125 -2.01 1.24 4.88
C LEU A 125 -2.25 2.74 5.12
N SER A 126 -2.87 3.43 4.17
CA SER A 126 -3.03 4.89 4.22
C SER A 126 -4.19 5.35 5.12
N ASN A 127 -5.33 4.66 5.07
CA ASN A 127 -6.55 5.06 5.78
C ASN A 127 -7.51 3.86 6.02
N PRO A 128 -7.22 2.99 7.00
CA PRO A 128 -8.00 1.77 7.25
C PRO A 128 -9.47 2.04 7.63
N ARG A 129 -9.78 3.23 8.16
CA ARG A 129 -11.14 3.60 8.58
C ARG A 129 -12.14 3.61 7.43
N LEU A 130 -11.69 3.92 6.21
CA LEU A 130 -12.54 3.94 5.01
C LEU A 130 -13.07 2.55 4.62
N LEU A 131 -12.30 1.49 4.91
CA LEU A 131 -12.69 0.11 4.60
C LEU A 131 -13.71 -0.42 5.63
N SER A 132 -13.53 -0.08 6.91
CA SER A 132 -14.52 -0.40 7.94
C SER A 132 -15.87 0.29 7.71
N SER A 133 -15.88 1.52 7.18
CA SER A 133 -17.14 2.22 6.88
C SER A 133 -17.88 1.69 5.66
N ARG A 134 -17.19 1.01 4.72
CA ARG A 134 -17.82 0.40 3.54
C ARG A 134 -18.43 -0.97 3.83
N SER A 135 -17.92 -1.71 4.81
CA SER A 135 -18.44 -3.03 5.18
C SER A 135 -19.70 -2.97 6.07
N ALA A 136 -20.06 -1.78 6.56
CA ALA A 136 -21.22 -1.53 7.42
C ALA A 136 -22.45 -0.99 6.65
N LYS A 137 -22.43 -1.02 5.32
CA LYS A 137 -23.54 -0.65 4.43
C LYS A 137 -23.91 -1.83 3.55
#